data_AF-A0A7C5IMQ5-F1
#
_entry.id   AF-A0A7C5IMQ5-F1
#
_cell.length_a   1.000
_cell.length_b   1.000
_cell.length_c   1.000
_cell.angle_alpha   90.00
_cell.angle_beta   90.00
_cell.angle_gamma   90.00
#
_symmetry.space_group_name_H-M   'P 1'
#
loop_
_entity.id
_entity.type
_entity.pdbx_description
1 polymer ?
#
loop_
_entity_poly.entity_id
_entity_poly.type
_entity_poly.pdbx_seq_one_letter_code
_entity_poly.pdbx_strand_id
1 'polypeptide(L)'
;MGAPGRKVWELVHSLTKSENERFYDRAFEYKRGGYAQYTILYDALRRQKVFDEDELRETLKNEKFLVHLHRVKYYLYGKILKFLRDSEEEGETKLFAYLGNIKFLLGKRLFLHIPDQIEKAIKLAEETEDFLSHLKILKYQRELINVSKNWGFDAGEIREVHENETKLRQLDTERFELQKLLDTFKGVSRVSSMKEEINIIESQLTIPQSKTGLILYCRIRINIALRTGRYADCILETDRIISIFQNSKGLLQNDSYYKDLVMAIYHGAMVRSFIGKFEEADNIMKALEGELNTKNRLPSLYYELKILHELGIGMASLNFPRIWEAIKSYYELPESMLANIDWVKKIEILHIAANASIIDEKPKDTLKYINSIANIKPAYLRLDIRQFSRILFLVAHYDLGNLDVIETGVRAARISFKRKKVENAFYTGVLKMFSKITRANSIEKKKLAMREFLAGFTGDSAQSWNRMNQYFNIKAWLISKIKQQSLLTILREKDEL
;
A
#
# COMPACT_ATOMS: atom_id res chain seq x y z
N MET A 1 15.04 13.76 25.05
CA MET A 1 14.36 13.58 23.75
C MET A 1 15.32 12.88 22.78
N GLY A 2 15.26 11.54 22.74
CA GLY A 2 16.16 10.69 21.97
C GLY A 2 15.60 10.38 20.58
N ALA A 3 16.25 10.84 19.50
CA ALA A 3 16.02 10.24 18.19
C ALA A 3 16.72 8.86 18.20
N PRO A 4 15.99 7.73 18.22
CA PRO A 4 16.57 6.40 18.46
C PRO A 4 17.33 5.98 17.19
N GLY A 5 18.50 5.33 17.33
CA GLY A 5 19.45 5.08 16.23
C GLY A 5 18.83 4.51 14.95
N ARG A 6 17.75 3.73 15.08
CA ARG A 6 16.94 3.19 13.99
C ARG A 6 16.50 4.25 12.96
N LYS A 7 16.06 5.43 13.41
CA LYS A 7 15.60 6.50 12.48
C LYS A 7 16.72 7.02 11.59
N VAL A 8 17.93 7.11 12.14
CA VAL A 8 19.11 7.56 11.39
C VAL A 8 19.54 6.47 10.43
N TRP A 9 19.54 5.22 10.90
CA TRP A 9 19.81 4.05 10.06
C TRP A 9 18.85 3.95 8.87
N GLU A 10 17.54 4.16 9.09
CA GLU A 10 16.51 4.17 8.05
C GLU A 10 16.80 5.24 6.99
N LEU A 11 17.19 6.45 7.40
CA LEU A 11 17.58 7.51 6.47
C LEU A 11 18.86 7.16 5.69
N VAL A 12 19.89 6.63 6.35
CA VAL A 12 21.14 6.22 5.68
C VAL A 12 20.85 5.19 4.58
N HIS A 13 19.94 4.24 4.86
CA HIS A 13 19.56 3.19 3.91
C HIS A 13 18.48 3.59 2.92
N SER A 14 17.88 4.78 3.04
CA SER A 14 16.95 5.31 2.06
C SER A 14 17.68 5.99 0.89
N LEU A 15 18.93 6.42 1.06
CA LEU A 15 19.70 7.07 0.01
C LEU A 15 20.08 6.08 -1.10
N THR A 16 19.80 6.44 -2.34
CA THR A 16 20.27 5.75 -3.54
C THR A 16 21.79 5.81 -3.67
N LYS A 17 22.37 5.00 -4.57
CA LYS A 17 23.83 5.04 -4.82
C LYS A 17 24.31 6.44 -5.22
N SER A 18 23.58 7.11 -6.10
CA SER A 18 23.91 8.47 -6.55
C SER A 18 23.73 9.53 -5.45
N GLU A 19 22.71 9.40 -4.60
CA GLU A 19 22.52 10.30 -3.46
C GLU A 19 23.60 10.10 -2.39
N ASN A 20 24.04 8.86 -2.16
CA ASN A 20 25.17 8.57 -1.29
C ASN A 20 26.43 9.30 -1.79
N GLU A 21 26.80 9.11 -3.05
CA GLU A 21 27.96 9.78 -3.66
C GLU A 21 27.89 11.30 -3.49
N ARG A 22 26.75 11.91 -3.86
CA ARG A 22 26.51 13.35 -3.70
C ARG A 22 26.52 13.83 -2.24
N PHE A 23 26.03 13.01 -1.30
CA PHE A 23 26.06 13.33 0.12
C PHE A 23 27.50 13.38 0.62
N TYR A 24 28.35 12.45 0.20
CA TYR A 24 29.77 12.48 0.53
C TYR A 24 30.46 13.70 -0.07
N ASP A 25 30.25 14.00 -1.36
CA ASP A 25 30.87 15.16 -2.01
C ASP A 25 30.54 16.46 -1.24
N ARG A 26 29.27 16.68 -0.91
CA ARG A 26 28.83 17.84 -0.10
C ARG A 26 29.35 17.78 1.34
N ALA A 27 29.50 16.60 1.93
CA ALA A 27 30.10 16.45 3.25
C ALA A 27 31.60 16.76 3.23
N PHE A 28 32.28 16.56 2.09
CA PHE A 28 33.69 16.83 1.88
C PHE A 28 33.99 18.30 1.56
N GLU A 29 33.07 19.07 0.99
CA GLU A 29 33.22 20.51 0.73
C GLU A 29 33.46 21.35 2.01
N TYR A 30 33.04 20.88 3.17
CA TYR A 30 33.24 21.56 4.47
C TYR A 30 34.59 21.25 5.15
N LYS A 31 35.59 20.69 4.43
CA LYS A 31 36.94 20.36 4.94
C LYS A 31 37.82 21.58 5.26
N ARG A 32 37.38 22.43 6.19
CA ARG A 32 38.28 23.18 7.09
C ARG A 32 38.21 22.54 8.49
N GLY A 33 38.79 21.35 8.63
CA GLY A 33 39.06 20.72 9.94
C GLY A 33 38.43 19.34 10.16
N GLY A 34 39.13 18.28 9.75
CA GLY A 34 38.90 16.91 10.21
C GLY A 34 37.74 16.16 9.55
N TYR A 35 37.88 14.84 9.45
CA TYR A 35 36.79 13.93 9.05
C TYR A 35 35.68 14.06 10.11
N ALA A 36 34.55 14.65 9.75
CA ALA A 36 33.55 15.02 10.74
C ALA A 36 32.91 13.76 11.36
N GLN A 37 32.79 13.70 12.69
CA GLN A 37 32.32 12.52 13.46
C GLN A 37 31.05 11.83 12.90
N TYR A 38 30.18 12.61 12.24
CA TYR A 38 28.96 12.09 11.63
C TYR A 38 29.21 11.25 10.37
N THR A 39 30.30 11.42 9.61
CA THR A 39 30.62 10.58 8.45
C THR A 39 31.07 9.19 8.89
N ILE A 40 31.84 9.09 9.98
CA ILE A 40 32.20 7.81 10.60
C ILE A 40 30.94 7.07 11.08
N LEU A 41 30.02 7.79 11.74
CA LEU A 41 28.73 7.24 12.13
C LEU A 41 27.90 6.79 10.91
N TYR A 42 27.89 7.58 9.82
CA TYR A 42 27.20 7.24 8.59
C TYR A 42 27.74 5.93 7.98
N ASP A 43 29.06 5.81 7.87
CA ASP A 43 29.74 4.60 7.38
C ASP A 43 29.40 3.37 8.23
N ALA A 44 29.44 3.51 9.55
CA ALA A 44 29.11 2.42 10.49
C ALA A 44 27.65 1.99 10.35
N LEU A 45 26.72 2.94 10.28
CA LEU A 45 25.30 2.66 10.07
C LEU A 45 25.07 1.97 8.72
N ARG A 46 25.65 2.48 7.63
CA ARG A 46 25.48 1.94 6.27
C ARG A 46 25.96 0.49 6.11
N ARG A 47 26.91 0.05 6.94
CA ARG A 47 27.41 -1.33 6.92
C ARG A 47 26.44 -2.32 7.58
N GLN A 48 25.60 -1.84 8.49
CA GLN A 48 24.63 -2.68 9.17
C GLN A 48 23.43 -2.97 8.25
N LYS A 49 23.29 -4.24 7.84
CA LYS A 49 22.11 -4.69 7.08
C LYS A 49 20.83 -4.68 7.92
N VAL A 50 20.95 -5.00 9.20
CA VAL A 50 19.90 -5.00 10.22
C VAL A 50 20.31 -3.96 11.26
N PHE A 51 19.41 -3.08 11.67
CA PHE A 51 19.75 -2.11 12.71
C PHE A 51 19.97 -2.78 14.07
N ASP A 52 21.19 -2.65 14.61
CA ASP A 52 21.57 -3.11 15.95
C ASP A 52 22.37 -2.01 16.68
N GLU A 53 21.81 -1.51 17.78
CA GLU A 53 22.40 -0.41 18.56
C GLU A 53 23.66 -0.86 19.32
N ASP A 54 23.74 -2.12 19.75
CA ASP A 54 24.86 -2.65 20.52
C ASP A 54 26.04 -2.96 19.58
N GLU A 55 25.78 -3.56 18.41
CA GLU A 55 26.79 -3.74 17.36
C GLU A 55 27.36 -2.39 16.90
N LEU A 56 26.50 -1.37 16.80
CA LEU A 56 26.93 -0.02 16.41
C LEU A 56 27.87 0.59 17.45
N ARG A 57 27.57 0.40 18.74
CA ARG A 57 28.43 0.86 19.84
C ARG A 57 29.77 0.14 19.84
N GLU A 58 29.78 -1.16 19.62
CA GLU A 58 31.00 -1.96 19.51
C GLU A 58 31.86 -1.52 18.32
N THR A 59 31.24 -1.24 17.17
CA THR A 59 31.93 -0.71 15.98
C THR A 59 32.58 0.64 16.25
N LEU A 60 31.97 1.46 17.10
CA LEU A 60 32.42 2.82 17.42
C LEU A 60 33.20 2.92 18.74
N LYS A 61 33.61 1.79 19.34
CA LYS A 61 34.25 1.77 20.68
C LYS A 61 35.51 2.61 20.83
N ASN A 62 36.24 2.80 19.73
CA ASN A 62 37.49 3.59 19.71
C ASN A 62 37.25 5.07 19.39
N GLU A 63 36.01 5.46 19.09
CA GLU A 63 35.67 6.82 18.70
C GLU A 63 35.36 7.69 19.91
N LYS A 64 36.06 8.83 20.03
CA LYS A 64 35.89 9.77 21.16
C LYS A 64 34.46 10.28 21.32
N PHE A 65 33.69 10.30 20.23
CA PHE A 65 32.32 10.79 20.23
C PHE A 65 31.28 9.77 20.68
N LEU A 66 31.67 8.50 20.97
CA LEU A 66 30.76 7.45 21.41
C LEU A 66 29.98 7.85 22.68
N VAL A 67 30.62 8.55 23.61
CA VAL A 67 30.00 9.11 24.83
C VAL A 67 28.86 10.09 24.49
N HIS A 68 28.94 10.71 23.31
CA HIS A 68 27.95 11.66 22.79
C HIS A 68 27.22 11.12 21.55
N LEU A 69 27.15 9.79 21.38
CA LEU A 69 26.57 9.14 20.20
C LEU A 69 25.15 9.65 19.90
N HIS A 70 24.33 9.91 20.92
CA HIS A 70 23.00 10.49 20.75
C HIS A 70 23.03 11.87 20.04
N ARG A 71 23.98 12.75 20.39
CA ARG A 71 24.13 14.07 19.76
C ARG A 71 24.62 13.94 18.33
N VAL A 72 25.58 13.05 18.09
CA VAL A 72 26.09 12.79 16.73
C VAL A 72 25.01 12.20 15.83
N LYS A 73 24.17 11.29 16.36
CA LYS A 73 22.97 10.78 15.67
C LYS A 73 22.00 11.89 15.30
N TYR A 74 21.68 12.78 16.24
CA TYR A 74 20.80 13.92 15.99
C TYR A 74 21.38 14.87 14.92
N TYR A 75 22.69 15.14 14.98
CA TYR A 75 23.36 15.98 14.00
C TYR A 75 23.37 15.33 12.61
N LEU A 76 23.71 14.04 12.52
CA LEU A 76 23.70 13.28 11.27
C LEU A 76 22.31 13.26 10.66
N TYR A 77 21.28 12.99 11.46
CA TYR A 77 19.88 13.06 11.05
C TYR A 77 19.54 14.42 10.40
N GLY A 78 19.87 15.52 11.08
CA GLY A 78 19.64 16.87 10.54
C GLY A 78 20.42 17.16 9.25
N LYS A 79 21.65 16.64 9.13
CA LYS A 79 22.48 16.76 7.92
C LYS A 79 21.91 16.00 6.74
N ILE A 80 21.47 14.75 6.95
CA ILE A 80 20.85 13.94 5.90
C ILE A 80 19.54 14.60 5.45
N LEU A 81 18.69 15.05 6.37
CA LEU A 81 17.46 15.75 6.01
C LEU A 81 17.71 17.05 5.24
N LYS A 82 18.72 17.83 5.63
CA LYS A 82 19.12 19.02 4.88
C LYS A 82 19.59 18.64 3.49
N PHE A 83 20.45 17.64 3.37
CA PHE A 83 20.94 17.15 2.09
C PHE A 83 19.80 16.73 1.17
N LEU A 84 18.88 15.88 1.65
CA LEU A 84 17.75 15.37 0.87
C LEU A 84 16.88 16.51 0.34
N ARG A 85 16.54 17.48 1.20
CA ARG A 85 15.79 18.67 0.79
C ARG A 85 16.55 19.51 -0.25
N ASP A 86 17.85 19.68 -0.05
CA ASP A 86 18.70 20.47 -0.95
C ASP A 86 19.10 19.68 -2.22
N SER A 87 18.72 18.41 -2.35
CA SER A 87 18.94 17.55 -3.53
C SER A 87 17.68 17.30 -4.34
N GLU A 88 16.50 17.56 -3.78
CA GLU A 88 15.22 17.53 -4.47
C GLU A 88 14.94 18.86 -5.18
N GLU A 89 15.06 18.88 -6.51
CA GLU A 89 14.87 20.10 -7.33
C GLU A 89 13.50 20.16 -8.04
N GLU A 90 12.57 19.26 -7.73
CA GLU A 90 11.30 19.10 -8.47
C GLU A 90 10.05 19.11 -7.58
N GLY A 91 8.90 19.49 -8.15
CA GLY A 91 7.60 19.35 -7.51
C GLY A 91 7.33 20.24 -6.32
N GLU A 92 6.71 19.67 -5.28
CA GLU A 92 6.35 20.37 -4.05
C GLU A 92 7.56 21.08 -3.41
N THR A 93 8.75 20.47 -3.45
CA THR A 93 9.99 21.06 -2.90
C THR A 93 10.36 22.36 -3.62
N LYS A 94 10.15 22.44 -4.94
CA LYS A 94 10.34 23.66 -5.74
C LYS A 94 9.26 24.70 -5.47
N LEU A 95 8.01 24.27 -5.29
CA LEU A 95 6.90 25.16 -4.90
C LEU A 95 7.14 25.79 -3.52
N PHE A 96 7.60 25.00 -2.56
CA PHE A 96 8.00 25.49 -1.23
C PHE A 96 9.20 26.44 -1.30
N ALA A 97 10.15 26.20 -2.20
CA ALA A 97 11.26 27.11 -2.44
C ALA A 97 10.77 28.48 -2.94
N TYR A 98 9.86 28.52 -3.93
CA TYR A 98 9.26 29.78 -4.38
C TYR A 98 8.48 30.50 -3.27
N LEU A 99 7.65 29.79 -2.51
CA LEU A 99 6.95 30.34 -1.34
C LEU A 99 7.92 30.89 -0.29
N GLY A 100 9.05 30.20 -0.08
CA GLY A 100 10.14 30.63 0.80
C GLY A 100 10.79 31.91 0.30
N ASN A 101 11.11 31.99 -0.99
CA ASN A 101 11.67 33.17 -1.64
C ASN A 101 10.71 34.37 -1.53
N ILE A 102 9.42 34.19 -1.85
CA ILE A 102 8.40 35.23 -1.73
C ILE A 102 8.36 35.77 -0.30
N LYS A 103 8.27 34.89 0.70
CA LYS A 103 8.24 35.28 2.12
C LYS A 103 9.52 36.03 2.53
N PHE A 104 10.68 35.57 2.07
CA PHE A 104 11.97 36.20 2.38
C PHE A 104 12.07 37.60 1.76
N LEU A 105 11.72 37.73 0.48
CA LEU A 105 11.74 38.99 -0.26
C LEU A 105 10.76 40.01 0.35
N LEU A 106 9.55 39.57 0.74
CA LEU A 106 8.58 40.39 1.48
C LEU A 106 9.19 40.93 2.78
N GLY A 107 9.80 40.07 3.59
CA GLY A 107 10.44 40.45 4.85
C GLY A 107 11.62 41.41 4.67
N LYS A 108 12.34 41.32 3.53
CA LYS A 108 13.43 42.23 3.16
C LYS A 108 12.95 43.48 2.41
N ARG A 109 11.64 43.61 2.15
CA ARG A 109 11.03 44.69 1.35
C ARG A 109 11.60 44.81 -0.07
N LEU A 110 12.05 43.69 -0.64
CA LEU A 110 12.60 43.60 -1.99
C LEU A 110 11.48 43.31 -3.01
N PHE A 111 10.52 44.24 -3.12
CA PHE A 111 9.24 43.99 -3.78
C PHE A 111 9.33 43.72 -5.29
N LEU A 112 10.30 44.33 -5.97
CA LEU A 112 10.48 44.21 -7.43
C LEU A 112 10.77 42.77 -7.90
N HIS A 113 11.29 41.91 -7.02
CA HIS A 113 11.61 40.52 -7.34
C HIS A 113 10.48 39.54 -7.06
N ILE A 114 9.41 39.98 -6.39
CA ILE A 114 8.33 39.10 -5.93
C ILE A 114 7.41 38.64 -7.07
N PRO A 115 7.00 39.48 -8.03
CA PRO A 115 6.11 39.08 -9.12
C PRO A 115 6.61 37.84 -9.89
N ASP A 116 7.91 37.82 -10.27
CA ASP A 116 8.52 36.68 -10.96
C ASP A 116 8.46 35.38 -10.16
N GLN A 117 8.55 35.47 -8.82
CA GLN A 117 8.43 34.30 -7.96
C GLN A 117 6.98 33.86 -7.83
N ILE A 118 6.03 34.80 -7.75
CA ILE A 118 4.59 34.51 -7.72
C ILE A 118 4.15 33.82 -9.01
N GLU A 119 4.52 34.34 -10.18
CA GLU A 119 4.15 33.76 -11.47
C GLU A 119 4.63 32.30 -11.59
N LYS A 120 5.91 32.05 -11.25
CA LYS A 120 6.49 30.70 -11.26
C LYS A 120 5.80 29.77 -10.24
N ALA A 121 5.44 30.29 -9.07
CA ALA A 121 4.75 29.53 -8.05
C ALA A 121 3.32 29.18 -8.45
N ILE A 122 2.56 30.13 -9.03
CA ILE A 122 1.19 29.91 -9.53
C ILE A 122 1.21 28.84 -10.62
N LYS A 123 2.06 29.00 -11.63
CA LYS A 123 2.17 28.04 -12.73
C LYS A 123 2.43 26.62 -12.21
N LEU A 124 3.37 26.47 -11.27
CA LEU A 124 3.66 25.16 -10.68
C LEU A 124 2.49 24.62 -9.84
N ALA A 125 1.83 25.48 -9.05
CA ALA A 125 0.67 25.07 -8.25
C ALA A 125 -0.53 24.65 -9.11
N GLU A 126 -0.73 25.26 -10.28
CA GLU A 126 -1.74 24.87 -11.26
C GLU A 126 -1.38 23.54 -11.94
N GLU A 127 -0.12 23.37 -12.37
CA GLU A 127 0.38 22.12 -12.97
C GLU A 127 0.25 20.92 -12.01
N THR A 128 0.42 21.14 -10.71
CA THR A 128 0.30 20.10 -9.67
C THR A 128 -1.08 20.02 -9.01
N GLU A 129 -2.01 20.92 -9.34
CA GLU A 129 -3.28 21.12 -8.62
C GLU A 129 -3.11 21.14 -7.08
N ASP A 130 -2.12 21.92 -6.59
CA ASP A 130 -1.95 22.17 -5.16
C ASP A 130 -2.74 23.42 -4.75
N PHE A 131 -4.04 23.23 -4.49
CA PHE A 131 -4.96 24.33 -4.17
C PHE A 131 -4.56 25.10 -2.91
N LEU A 132 -4.03 24.43 -1.89
CA LEU A 132 -3.67 25.07 -0.62
C LEU A 132 -2.41 25.92 -0.75
N SER A 133 -1.40 25.43 -1.48
CA SER A 133 -0.24 26.25 -1.80
C SER A 133 -0.62 27.41 -2.71
N HIS A 134 -1.52 27.21 -3.69
CA HIS A 134 -2.03 28.29 -4.53
C HIS A 134 -2.73 29.37 -3.70
N LEU A 135 -3.62 29.01 -2.77
CA LEU A 135 -4.24 29.96 -1.83
C LEU A 135 -3.20 30.74 -1.01
N LYS A 136 -2.09 30.10 -0.63
CA LYS A 136 -1.00 30.76 0.09
C LYS A 136 -0.23 31.75 -0.80
N ILE A 137 -0.07 31.45 -2.10
CA ILE A 137 0.53 32.37 -3.07
C ILE A 137 -0.36 33.59 -3.26
N LEU A 138 -1.68 33.39 -3.44
CA LEU A 138 -2.66 34.48 -3.57
C LEU A 138 -2.69 35.36 -2.32
N LYS A 139 -2.53 34.78 -1.12
CA LYS A 139 -2.35 35.56 0.10
C LYS A 139 -1.14 36.50 0.03
N TYR A 140 0.01 36.02 -0.46
CA TYR A 140 1.20 36.84 -0.63
C TYR A 140 1.04 37.89 -1.73
N GLN A 141 0.35 37.57 -2.81
CA GLN A 141 -0.01 38.53 -3.86
C GLN A 141 -0.86 39.67 -3.31
N ARG A 142 -1.87 39.37 -2.49
CA ARG A 142 -2.67 40.39 -1.80
C ARG A 142 -1.83 41.23 -0.82
N GLU A 143 -0.92 40.61 -0.09
CA GLU A 143 0.01 41.33 0.80
C GLU A 143 0.89 42.30 0.00
N LEU A 144 1.44 41.85 -1.13
CA LEU A 144 2.21 42.66 -2.05
C LEU A 144 1.40 43.85 -2.54
N ILE A 145 0.21 43.63 -3.10
CA ILE A 145 -0.70 44.69 -3.60
C ILE A 145 -0.97 45.73 -2.50
N ASN A 146 -1.20 45.30 -1.26
CA ASN A 146 -1.47 46.22 -0.14
C ASN A 146 -0.28 47.09 0.23
N VAL A 147 0.94 46.56 0.21
CA VAL A 147 2.16 47.33 0.53
C VAL A 147 2.67 48.14 -0.66
N SER A 148 2.30 47.76 -1.88
CA SER A 148 2.64 48.44 -3.13
C SER A 148 1.57 49.44 -3.59
N LYS A 149 0.52 49.72 -2.80
CA LYS A 149 -0.51 50.75 -3.12
C LYS A 149 0.08 52.11 -3.54
N ASN A 150 1.29 52.44 -3.09
CA ASN A 150 2.01 53.66 -3.49
C ASN A 150 2.67 53.59 -4.89
N TRP A 151 2.50 52.47 -5.62
CA TRP A 151 3.18 52.14 -6.88
C TRP A 151 2.19 51.86 -8.04
N GLY A 152 0.89 52.14 -7.86
CA GLY A 152 -0.10 52.15 -8.96
C GLY A 152 -0.91 50.87 -9.20
N PHE A 153 -1.03 49.97 -8.21
CA PHE A 153 -1.82 48.74 -8.35
C PHE A 153 -3.34 48.99 -8.24
N ASP A 154 -4.12 48.43 -9.18
CA ASP A 154 -5.56 48.65 -9.38
C ASP A 154 -6.44 47.74 -8.51
N ALA A 155 -7.63 48.23 -8.14
CA ALA A 155 -8.66 47.48 -7.42
C ALA A 155 -9.15 46.24 -8.20
N GLY A 156 -9.01 46.23 -9.53
CA GLY A 156 -9.30 45.07 -10.38
C GLY A 156 -8.49 43.83 -10.03
N GLU A 157 -7.19 43.98 -9.73
CA GLU A 157 -6.32 42.85 -9.37
C GLU A 157 -6.72 42.22 -8.03
N ILE A 158 -7.18 43.03 -7.06
CA ILE A 158 -7.66 42.52 -5.77
C ILE A 158 -8.92 41.68 -5.96
N ARG A 159 -9.82 42.09 -6.87
CA ARG A 159 -11.05 41.36 -7.17
C ARG A 159 -10.74 40.01 -7.81
N GLU A 160 -9.86 39.98 -8.79
CA GLU A 160 -9.42 38.75 -9.46
C GLU A 160 -8.78 37.76 -8.47
N VAL A 161 -7.89 38.25 -7.59
CA VAL A 161 -7.30 37.42 -6.53
C VAL A 161 -8.37 36.82 -5.62
N HIS A 162 -9.40 37.58 -5.26
CA HIS A 162 -10.49 37.09 -4.42
C HIS A 162 -11.40 36.05 -5.12
N GLU A 163 -11.70 36.26 -6.40
CA GLU A 163 -12.45 35.30 -7.21
C GLU A 163 -11.68 33.98 -7.35
N ASN A 164 -10.37 34.04 -7.61
CA ASN A 164 -9.49 32.88 -7.65
C ASN A 164 -9.40 32.17 -6.29
N GLU A 165 -9.27 32.91 -5.18
CA GLU A 165 -9.33 32.32 -3.82
C GLU A 165 -10.64 31.57 -3.60
N THR A 166 -11.78 32.12 -4.05
CA THR A 166 -13.10 31.50 -3.89
C THR A 166 -13.21 30.20 -4.69
N LYS A 167 -12.79 30.22 -5.96
CA LYS A 167 -12.76 29.03 -6.82
C LYS A 167 -11.88 27.92 -6.24
N LEU A 168 -10.66 28.26 -5.80
CA LEU A 168 -9.73 27.29 -5.22
C LEU A 168 -10.27 26.66 -3.93
N ARG A 169 -10.95 27.44 -3.07
CA ARG A 169 -11.63 26.90 -1.88
C ARG A 169 -12.73 25.91 -2.24
N GLN A 170 -13.50 26.19 -3.29
CA GLN A 170 -14.54 25.27 -3.76
C GLN A 170 -13.94 23.95 -4.25
N LEU A 171 -12.88 23.99 -5.05
CA LEU A 171 -12.16 22.80 -5.53
C LEU A 171 -11.56 21.99 -4.38
N ASP A 172 -10.95 22.65 -3.40
CA ASP A 172 -10.40 22.00 -2.21
C ASP A 172 -11.49 21.34 -1.36
N THR A 173 -12.63 22.02 -1.18
CA THR A 173 -13.79 21.49 -0.44
C THR A 173 -14.37 20.25 -1.11
N GLU A 174 -14.55 20.29 -2.43
CA GLU A 174 -14.99 19.14 -3.22
C GLU A 174 -14.05 17.95 -3.05
N ARG A 175 -12.73 18.18 -3.17
CA ARG A 175 -11.71 17.16 -3.00
C ARG A 175 -11.74 16.59 -1.58
N PHE A 176 -11.95 17.42 -0.57
CA PHE A 176 -12.08 16.99 0.83
C PHE A 176 -13.28 16.06 1.04
N GLU A 177 -14.46 16.39 0.51
CA GLU A 177 -15.65 15.54 0.64
C GLU A 177 -15.46 14.19 -0.07
N LEU A 178 -14.82 14.17 -1.25
CA LEU A 178 -14.47 12.92 -1.92
C LEU A 178 -13.45 12.11 -1.10
N GLN A 179 -12.44 12.75 -0.51
CA GLN A 179 -11.47 12.05 0.33
C GLN A 179 -12.14 11.41 1.56
N LYS A 180 -13.08 12.12 2.18
CA LYS A 180 -13.88 11.62 3.30
C LYS A 180 -14.72 10.40 2.91
N LEU A 181 -15.36 10.43 1.74
CA LEU A 181 -16.06 9.27 1.19
C LEU A 181 -15.11 8.10 0.93
N LEU A 182 -13.94 8.36 0.35
CA LEU A 182 -12.94 7.34 0.09
C LEU A 182 -12.40 6.70 1.39
N ASP A 183 -12.24 7.49 2.45
CA ASP A 183 -11.75 7.01 3.74
C ASP A 183 -12.71 6.05 4.44
N THR A 184 -14.01 6.07 4.10
CA THR A 184 -14.98 5.08 4.60
C THR A 184 -14.59 3.65 4.20
N PHE A 185 -13.92 3.46 3.04
CA PHE A 185 -13.45 2.15 2.59
C PHE A 185 -12.25 1.61 3.38
N LYS A 186 -11.55 2.46 4.15
CA LYS A 186 -10.43 2.04 5.03
C LYS A 186 -10.92 1.32 6.30
N GLY A 187 -12.20 1.46 6.64
CA GLY A 187 -12.83 0.79 7.78
C GLY A 187 -13.20 -0.67 7.53
N VAL A 188 -13.27 -1.46 8.61
CA VAL A 188 -13.83 -2.83 8.57
C VAL A 188 -15.36 -2.72 8.57
N SER A 189 -15.98 -2.61 7.40
CA SER A 189 -17.43 -2.74 7.27
C SER A 189 -17.86 -4.14 7.72
N ARG A 190 -18.91 -4.22 8.55
CA ARG A 190 -19.57 -5.51 8.81
C ARG A 190 -20.25 -5.97 7.51
N VAL A 191 -20.16 -7.26 7.21
CA VAL A 191 -20.69 -7.84 5.96
C VAL A 191 -22.18 -7.52 5.76
N SER A 192 -22.94 -7.38 6.85
CA SER A 192 -24.37 -7.08 6.84
C SER A 192 -24.72 -5.65 6.39
N SER A 193 -23.82 -4.67 6.53
CA SER A 193 -24.08 -3.26 6.19
C SER A 193 -23.44 -2.80 4.88
N MET A 194 -22.60 -3.64 4.25
CA MET A 194 -21.78 -3.23 3.10
C MET A 194 -22.61 -2.72 1.90
N LYS A 195 -23.77 -3.33 1.61
CA LYS A 195 -24.62 -2.90 0.48
C LYS A 195 -25.26 -1.53 0.74
N GLU A 196 -25.73 -1.32 1.97
CA GLU A 196 -26.30 -0.03 2.40
C GLU A 196 -25.23 1.06 2.41
N GLU A 197 -24.05 0.77 2.96
CA GLU A 197 -22.91 1.68 2.94
C GLU A 197 -22.53 2.10 1.51
N ILE A 198 -22.46 1.15 0.57
CA ILE A 198 -22.16 1.44 -0.83
C ILE A 198 -23.25 2.32 -1.45
N ASN A 199 -24.53 2.01 -1.22
CA ASN A 199 -25.63 2.82 -1.75
C ASN A 199 -25.59 4.27 -1.20
N ILE A 200 -25.27 4.44 0.08
CA ILE A 200 -25.12 5.75 0.70
C ILE A 200 -23.97 6.53 0.04
N ILE A 201 -22.82 5.88 -0.16
CA ILE A 201 -21.66 6.51 -0.81
C ILE A 201 -22.01 6.90 -2.26
N GLU A 202 -22.64 6.01 -3.03
CA GLU A 202 -23.06 6.29 -4.41
C GLU A 202 -24.04 7.46 -4.49
N SER A 203 -24.97 7.59 -3.52
CA SER A 203 -25.93 8.71 -3.49
C SER A 203 -25.31 10.08 -3.21
N GLN A 204 -24.12 10.12 -2.60
CA GLN A 204 -23.39 11.36 -2.26
C GLN A 204 -22.33 11.70 -3.30
N LEU A 205 -22.11 10.83 -4.28
CA LEU A 205 -21.00 10.95 -5.22
C LEU A 205 -21.35 11.94 -6.35
N THR A 206 -20.70 13.10 -6.35
CA THR A 206 -20.80 14.10 -7.42
C THR A 206 -19.58 14.05 -8.33
N ILE A 207 -19.75 14.39 -9.61
CA ILE A 207 -18.63 14.47 -10.56
C ILE A 207 -17.84 15.74 -10.28
N PRO A 208 -16.55 15.63 -9.93
CA PRO A 208 -15.76 16.79 -9.58
C PRO A 208 -15.23 17.59 -10.77
N GLN A 209 -14.90 18.85 -10.52
CA GLN A 209 -14.36 19.76 -11.54
C GLN A 209 -12.84 19.64 -11.70
N SER A 210 -12.12 19.41 -10.59
CA SER A 210 -10.67 19.27 -10.59
C SER A 210 -10.19 17.91 -11.10
N LYS A 211 -8.99 17.84 -11.68
CA LYS A 211 -8.38 16.56 -12.10
C LYS A 211 -8.09 15.65 -10.90
N THR A 212 -7.61 16.24 -9.81
CA THR A 212 -7.33 15.55 -8.54
C THR A 212 -8.60 15.08 -7.86
N GLY A 213 -9.68 15.86 -7.91
CA GLY A 213 -11.02 15.41 -7.56
C GLY A 213 -11.45 14.22 -8.42
N LEU A 214 -11.29 14.30 -9.74
CA LEU A 214 -11.66 13.21 -10.66
C LEU A 214 -10.89 11.91 -10.36
N ILE A 215 -9.61 11.99 -9.98
CA ILE A 215 -8.85 10.84 -9.50
C ILE A 215 -9.52 10.21 -8.27
N LEU A 216 -9.89 11.00 -7.26
CA LEU A 216 -10.59 10.49 -6.07
C LEU A 216 -11.96 9.88 -6.41
N TYR A 217 -12.73 10.53 -7.29
CA TYR A 217 -13.99 10.00 -7.81
C TYR A 217 -13.80 8.61 -8.44
N CYS A 218 -12.85 8.48 -9.35
CA CYS A 218 -12.53 7.20 -10.01
C CYS A 218 -12.10 6.15 -8.99
N ARG A 219 -11.33 6.52 -7.97
CA ARG A 219 -10.90 5.60 -6.89
C ARG A 219 -12.08 5.11 -6.04
N ILE A 220 -13.05 5.97 -5.73
CA ILE A 220 -14.27 5.56 -5.03
C ILE A 220 -15.02 4.52 -5.89
N ARG A 221 -15.20 4.82 -7.18
CA ARG A 221 -15.84 3.92 -8.15
C ARG A 221 -15.12 2.57 -8.26
N ILE A 222 -13.78 2.56 -8.31
CA ILE A 222 -12.96 1.34 -8.28
C ILE A 222 -13.23 0.53 -7.00
N ASN A 223 -13.23 1.16 -5.83
CA ASN A 223 -13.48 0.47 -4.56
C ASN A 223 -14.89 -0.16 -4.53
N ILE A 224 -15.90 0.56 -5.03
CA ILE A 224 -17.25 0.03 -5.15
C ILE A 224 -17.28 -1.15 -6.13
N ALA A 225 -16.65 -1.01 -7.29
CA ALA A 225 -16.58 -2.04 -8.31
C ALA A 225 -15.97 -3.35 -7.78
N LEU A 226 -14.86 -3.25 -7.05
CA LEU A 226 -14.20 -4.40 -6.41
C LEU A 226 -15.10 -5.08 -5.37
N ARG A 227 -15.87 -4.33 -4.59
CA ARG A 227 -16.76 -4.87 -3.55
C ARG A 227 -18.06 -5.45 -4.11
N THR A 228 -18.50 -4.98 -5.27
CA THR A 228 -19.75 -5.39 -5.93
C THR A 228 -19.54 -6.39 -7.07
N GLY A 229 -18.30 -6.64 -7.49
CA GLY A 229 -17.96 -7.50 -8.62
C GLY A 229 -18.19 -6.86 -9.99
N ARG A 230 -18.35 -5.52 -10.07
CA ARG A 230 -18.52 -4.79 -11.34
C ARG A 230 -17.16 -4.55 -12.01
N TYR A 231 -16.53 -5.63 -12.46
CA TYR A 231 -15.16 -5.61 -12.98
C TYR A 231 -14.94 -4.67 -14.17
N ALA A 232 -15.93 -4.52 -15.06
CA ALA A 232 -15.87 -3.58 -16.17
C ALA A 232 -15.73 -2.12 -15.70
N ASP A 233 -16.46 -1.73 -14.65
CA ASP A 233 -16.34 -0.39 -14.06
C ASP A 233 -14.93 -0.16 -13.50
N CYS A 234 -14.35 -1.17 -12.82
CA CYS A 234 -12.99 -1.06 -12.29
C CYS A 234 -11.96 -0.81 -13.40
N ILE A 235 -12.09 -1.51 -14.53
CA ILE A 235 -11.22 -1.36 -15.69
C ILE A 235 -11.37 0.05 -16.29
N LEU A 236 -12.61 0.48 -16.54
CA LEU A 236 -12.93 1.78 -17.11
C LEU A 236 -12.35 2.94 -16.27
N GLU A 237 -12.58 2.93 -14.97
CA GLU A 237 -12.13 3.99 -14.07
C GLU A 237 -10.60 3.97 -13.86
N THR A 238 -9.98 2.79 -13.96
CA THR A 238 -8.50 2.69 -13.98
C THR A 238 -7.94 3.37 -15.22
N ASP A 239 -8.50 3.07 -16.40
CA ASP A 239 -8.04 3.64 -17.67
C ASP A 239 -8.27 5.16 -17.71
N ARG A 240 -9.36 5.63 -17.08
CA ARG A 240 -9.62 7.06 -16.87
C ARG A 240 -8.54 7.73 -16.01
N ILE A 241 -8.13 7.12 -14.91
CA ILE A 241 -7.02 7.63 -14.07
C ILE A 241 -5.72 7.69 -14.88
N ILE A 242 -5.37 6.61 -15.59
CA ILE A 242 -4.16 6.56 -16.43
C ILE A 242 -4.17 7.71 -17.45
N SER A 243 -5.30 7.93 -18.14
CA SER A 243 -5.47 9.03 -19.09
C SER A 243 -5.31 10.42 -18.46
N ILE A 244 -5.82 10.63 -17.24
CA ILE A 244 -5.61 11.90 -16.50
C ILE A 244 -4.11 12.16 -16.29
N PHE A 245 -3.35 11.15 -15.85
CA PHE A 245 -1.91 11.29 -15.61
C PHE A 245 -1.10 11.45 -16.90
N GLN A 246 -1.45 10.74 -17.96
CA GLN A 246 -0.82 10.90 -19.28
C GLN A 246 -0.97 12.34 -19.81
N ASN A 247 -2.15 12.94 -19.62
CA ASN A 247 -2.45 14.31 -20.04
C ASN A 247 -2.00 15.39 -19.03
N SER A 248 -1.61 15.00 -17.81
CA SER A 248 -1.28 15.93 -16.73
C SER A 248 -0.07 15.43 -15.93
N LYS A 249 1.07 15.28 -16.61
CA LYS A 249 2.33 14.80 -15.99
C LYS A 249 2.80 15.63 -14.80
N GLY A 250 2.36 16.90 -14.69
CA GLY A 250 2.60 17.76 -13.53
C GLY A 250 2.10 17.15 -12.22
N LEU A 251 0.99 16.41 -12.23
CA LEU A 251 0.42 15.74 -11.06
C LEU A 251 1.33 14.65 -10.47
N LEU A 252 2.20 14.04 -11.29
CA LEU A 252 3.19 13.05 -10.84
C LEU A 252 4.27 13.64 -9.92
N GLN A 253 4.32 14.96 -9.80
CA GLN A 253 5.20 15.64 -8.87
C GLN A 253 4.69 15.60 -7.42
N ASN A 254 3.43 15.23 -7.19
CA ASN A 254 2.85 15.03 -5.87
C ASN A 254 2.80 13.53 -5.53
N ASP A 255 3.44 13.15 -4.43
CA ASP A 255 3.57 11.74 -4.05
C ASP A 255 2.23 11.09 -3.67
N SER A 256 1.27 11.87 -3.17
CA SER A 256 -0.07 11.36 -2.88
C SER A 256 -0.83 11.02 -4.17
N TYR A 257 -0.73 11.85 -5.21
CA TYR A 257 -1.38 11.58 -6.50
C TYR A 257 -0.70 10.44 -7.24
N TYR A 258 0.62 10.39 -7.17
CA TYR A 258 1.36 9.26 -7.70
C TYR A 258 0.97 7.94 -7.03
N LYS A 259 0.84 7.91 -5.69
CA LYS A 259 0.31 6.73 -4.97
C LYS A 259 -1.07 6.31 -5.49
N ASP A 260 -1.92 7.28 -5.82
CA ASP A 260 -3.26 7.03 -6.35
C ASP A 260 -3.24 6.36 -7.72
N LEU A 261 -2.32 6.78 -8.61
CA LEU A 261 -2.07 6.12 -9.90
C LEU A 261 -1.62 4.67 -9.70
N VAL A 262 -0.57 4.46 -8.88
CA VAL A 262 0.00 3.13 -8.65
C VAL A 262 -1.07 2.17 -8.09
N MET A 263 -1.87 2.63 -7.13
CA MET A 263 -2.97 1.83 -6.57
C MET A 263 -4.07 1.52 -7.60
N ALA A 264 -4.41 2.47 -8.47
CA ALA A 264 -5.41 2.26 -9.52
C ALA A 264 -4.93 1.23 -10.54
N ILE A 265 -3.68 1.34 -11.00
CA ILE A 265 -3.07 0.38 -11.92
C ILE A 265 -3.03 -1.01 -11.28
N TYR A 266 -2.61 -1.13 -10.02
CA TYR A 266 -2.63 -2.42 -9.32
C TYR A 266 -4.04 -3.04 -9.31
N HIS A 267 -5.08 -2.28 -8.95
CA HIS A 267 -6.45 -2.79 -8.95
C HIS A 267 -6.93 -3.17 -10.35
N GLY A 268 -6.65 -2.35 -11.37
CA GLY A 268 -7.00 -2.66 -12.75
C GLY A 268 -6.26 -3.88 -13.30
N ALA A 269 -5.00 -4.10 -12.91
CA ALA A 269 -4.21 -5.26 -13.28
C ALA A 269 -4.73 -6.52 -12.59
N MET A 270 -5.03 -6.42 -11.29
CA MET A 270 -5.64 -7.51 -10.52
C MET A 270 -6.97 -7.96 -11.11
N VAL A 271 -7.86 -7.03 -11.47
CA VAL A 271 -9.15 -7.36 -12.08
C VAL A 271 -8.98 -8.00 -13.46
N ARG A 272 -8.09 -7.47 -14.31
CA ARG A 272 -7.76 -8.06 -15.62
C ARG A 272 -7.24 -9.49 -15.46
N SER A 273 -6.37 -9.72 -14.48
CA SER A 273 -5.85 -11.05 -14.15
C SER A 273 -6.99 -11.99 -13.73
N PHE A 274 -7.89 -11.52 -12.86
CA PHE A 274 -9.03 -12.29 -12.39
C PHE A 274 -9.96 -12.75 -13.53
N ILE A 275 -10.17 -11.90 -14.54
CA ILE A 275 -11.00 -12.23 -15.71
C ILE A 275 -10.21 -12.89 -16.86
N GLY A 276 -8.95 -13.27 -16.63
CA GLY A 276 -8.12 -14.02 -17.59
C GLY A 276 -7.42 -13.17 -18.65
N LYS A 277 -7.47 -11.84 -18.56
CA LYS A 277 -6.77 -10.90 -19.46
C LYS A 277 -5.35 -10.64 -18.96
N PHE A 278 -4.52 -11.68 -18.88
CA PHE A 278 -3.19 -11.63 -18.28
C PHE A 278 -2.23 -10.68 -19.01
N GLU A 279 -2.26 -10.67 -20.35
CA GLU A 279 -1.40 -9.79 -21.15
C GLU A 279 -1.73 -8.31 -20.92
N GLU A 280 -3.02 -7.96 -20.91
CA GLU A 280 -3.45 -6.59 -20.58
C GLU A 280 -3.01 -6.19 -19.16
N ALA A 281 -3.09 -7.11 -18.20
CA ALA A 281 -2.66 -6.88 -16.82
C ALA A 281 -1.15 -6.61 -16.73
N ASP A 282 -0.33 -7.40 -17.44
CA ASP A 282 1.13 -7.19 -17.51
C ASP A 282 1.49 -5.90 -18.21
N ASN A 283 0.78 -5.55 -19.29
CA ASN A 283 1.06 -4.33 -20.06
C ASN A 283 0.86 -3.06 -19.23
N ILE A 284 -0.20 -2.97 -18.43
CA ILE A 284 -0.43 -1.77 -17.61
C ILE A 284 0.58 -1.66 -16.45
N MET A 285 1.03 -2.78 -15.88
CA MET A 285 2.07 -2.79 -14.84
C MET A 285 3.46 -2.44 -15.42
N LYS A 286 3.77 -2.88 -16.64
CA LYS A 286 5.00 -2.50 -17.36
C LYS A 286 5.00 -1.03 -17.79
N ALA A 287 3.85 -0.51 -18.23
CA ALA A 287 3.72 0.91 -18.56
C ALA A 287 4.07 1.79 -17.34
N LEU A 288 3.64 1.35 -16.15
CA LEU A 288 4.03 1.99 -14.90
C LEU A 288 5.56 1.93 -14.70
N GLU A 289 6.25 0.78 -14.86
CA GLU A 289 7.73 0.69 -14.76
C GLU A 289 8.48 1.75 -15.58
N GLY A 290 8.02 2.00 -16.81
CA GLY A 290 8.60 3.01 -17.69
C GLY A 290 8.48 4.43 -17.13
N GLU A 291 7.35 4.76 -16.50
CA GLU A 291 7.13 6.05 -15.85
C GLU A 291 7.89 6.16 -14.50
N LEU A 292 7.99 5.05 -13.75
CA LEU A 292 8.63 4.97 -12.43
C LEU A 292 10.15 5.13 -12.45
N ASN A 293 10.82 4.54 -13.45
CA ASN A 293 12.29 4.56 -13.57
C ASN A 293 12.85 5.97 -13.71
N THR A 294 12.02 6.96 -14.02
CA THR A 294 12.44 8.35 -14.17
C THR A 294 12.57 9.10 -12.83
N LYS A 295 11.99 8.62 -11.73
CA LYS A 295 11.86 9.42 -10.49
C LYS A 295 12.21 8.75 -9.16
N ASN A 296 12.43 7.43 -9.08
CA ASN A 296 12.76 6.72 -7.82
C ASN A 296 11.80 7.03 -6.63
N ARG A 297 10.54 7.37 -6.91
CA ARG A 297 9.55 7.75 -5.88
C ARG A 297 8.79 6.53 -5.35
N LEU A 298 8.72 6.40 -4.02
CA LEU A 298 8.05 5.30 -3.30
C LEU A 298 8.42 3.89 -3.81
N PRO A 299 9.71 3.52 -3.91
CA PRO A 299 10.12 2.23 -4.46
C PRO A 299 9.48 1.05 -3.72
N SER A 300 9.36 1.13 -2.39
CA SER A 300 8.72 0.07 -1.59
C SER A 300 7.27 -0.19 -1.97
N LEU A 301 6.48 0.87 -2.24
CA LEU A 301 5.07 0.76 -2.66
C LEU A 301 4.97 0.08 -4.04
N TYR A 302 5.86 0.46 -4.95
CA TYR A 302 5.86 -0.16 -6.27
C TYR A 302 6.22 -1.65 -6.20
N TYR A 303 7.33 -2.00 -5.52
CA TYR A 303 7.76 -3.39 -5.41
C TYR A 303 6.73 -4.27 -4.69
N GLU A 304 6.10 -3.79 -3.62
CA GLU A 304 5.07 -4.59 -2.92
C GLU A 304 3.87 -4.87 -3.84
N LEU A 305 3.43 -3.89 -4.64
CA LEU A 305 2.30 -4.06 -5.56
C LEU A 305 2.68 -4.89 -6.80
N LYS A 306 3.93 -4.80 -7.26
CA LYS A 306 4.48 -5.68 -8.30
C LYS A 306 4.47 -7.14 -7.84
N ILE A 307 4.96 -7.43 -6.63
CA ILE A 307 4.94 -8.80 -6.08
C ILE A 307 3.51 -9.32 -6.01
N LEU A 308 2.57 -8.51 -5.51
CA LEU A 308 1.15 -8.91 -5.43
C LEU A 308 0.53 -9.12 -6.81
N HIS A 309 0.90 -8.34 -7.82
CA HIS A 309 0.48 -8.54 -9.20
C HIS A 309 0.99 -9.87 -9.76
N GLU A 310 2.27 -10.16 -9.61
CA GLU A 310 2.87 -11.43 -10.05
C GLU A 310 2.22 -12.63 -9.37
N LEU A 311 1.96 -12.54 -8.07
CA LEU A 311 1.22 -13.54 -7.32
C LEU A 311 -0.23 -13.67 -7.80
N GLY A 312 -0.89 -12.55 -8.08
CA GLY A 312 -2.27 -12.51 -8.58
C GLY A 312 -2.43 -13.20 -9.92
N ILE A 313 -1.57 -12.89 -10.90
CA ILE A 313 -1.56 -13.59 -12.19
C ILE A 313 -1.19 -15.05 -12.00
N GLY A 314 -0.14 -15.33 -11.23
CA GLY A 314 0.30 -16.69 -10.97
C GLY A 314 -0.83 -17.56 -10.42
N MET A 315 -1.61 -17.05 -9.46
CA MET A 315 -2.77 -17.73 -8.90
C MET A 315 -3.91 -17.88 -9.91
N ALA A 316 -4.25 -16.83 -10.65
CA ALA A 316 -5.36 -16.85 -11.61
C ALA A 316 -5.07 -17.76 -12.83
N SER A 317 -3.79 -17.88 -13.22
CA SER A 317 -3.31 -18.75 -14.30
C SER A 317 -2.83 -20.13 -13.83
N LEU A 318 -2.79 -20.37 -12.52
CA LEU A 318 -2.20 -21.56 -11.89
C LEU A 318 -0.75 -21.83 -12.33
N ASN A 319 0.03 -20.75 -12.51
CA ASN A 319 1.44 -20.77 -12.90
C ASN A 319 2.35 -20.71 -11.66
N PHE A 320 2.68 -21.88 -11.09
CA PHE A 320 3.52 -22.01 -9.90
C PHE A 320 4.93 -21.45 -10.05
N PRO A 321 5.65 -21.66 -11.17
CA PRO A 321 6.95 -21.00 -11.38
C PRO A 321 6.89 -19.49 -11.18
N ARG A 322 5.85 -18.82 -11.74
CA ARG A 322 5.64 -17.38 -11.58
C ARG A 322 5.36 -17.00 -10.12
N ILE A 323 4.53 -17.77 -9.42
CA ILE A 323 4.25 -17.57 -7.99
C ILE A 323 5.53 -17.65 -7.15
N TRP A 324 6.31 -18.72 -7.33
CA TRP A 324 7.48 -18.97 -6.49
C TRP A 324 8.63 -18.00 -6.77
N GLU A 325 8.78 -17.52 -8.02
CA GLU A 325 9.74 -16.46 -8.33
C GLU A 325 9.34 -15.12 -7.66
N ALA A 326 8.03 -14.80 -7.60
CA ALA A 326 7.55 -13.62 -6.89
C ALA A 326 7.78 -13.72 -5.37
N ILE A 327 7.54 -14.90 -4.76
CA ILE A 327 7.83 -15.14 -3.34
C ILE A 327 9.33 -15.06 -3.06
N LYS A 328 10.17 -15.63 -3.92
CA LYS A 328 11.63 -15.50 -3.83
C LYS A 328 12.06 -14.03 -3.89
N SER A 329 11.56 -13.28 -4.88
CA SER A 329 11.83 -11.85 -5.04
C SER A 329 11.45 -11.06 -3.78
N TYR A 330 10.32 -11.39 -3.13
CA TYR A 330 9.92 -10.80 -1.86
C TYR A 330 10.95 -11.02 -0.74
N TYR A 331 11.46 -12.24 -0.59
CA TYR A 331 12.46 -12.56 0.44
C TYR A 331 13.86 -11.99 0.13
N GLU A 332 14.15 -11.66 -1.13
CA GLU A 332 15.40 -11.03 -1.57
C GLU A 332 15.38 -9.50 -1.45
N LEU A 333 14.24 -8.89 -1.10
CA LEU A 333 14.15 -7.45 -0.90
C LEU A 333 15.05 -6.98 0.26
N PRO A 334 15.72 -5.82 0.14
CA PRO A 334 16.48 -5.24 1.25
C PRO A 334 15.61 -5.02 2.49
N GLU A 335 16.20 -5.19 3.67
CA GLU A 335 15.46 -5.05 4.94
C GLU A 335 14.84 -3.65 5.11
N SER A 336 15.52 -2.61 4.64
CA SER A 336 14.98 -1.24 4.63
C SER A 336 13.69 -1.13 3.81
N MET A 337 13.55 -1.88 2.71
CA MET A 337 12.31 -1.94 1.94
C MET A 337 11.27 -2.79 2.67
N LEU A 338 11.66 -3.99 3.13
CA LEU A 338 10.78 -4.88 3.89
C LEU A 338 10.18 -4.17 5.11
N ALA A 339 10.95 -3.33 5.82
CA ALA A 339 10.48 -2.57 6.97
C ALA A 339 9.34 -1.60 6.61
N ASN A 340 9.31 -1.10 5.38
CA ASN A 340 8.34 -0.12 4.88
C ASN A 340 7.13 -0.73 4.17
N ILE A 341 7.14 -2.03 3.85
CA ILE A 341 5.97 -2.72 3.29
C ILE A 341 4.84 -2.73 4.32
N ASP A 342 3.63 -2.35 3.87
CA ASP A 342 2.45 -2.34 4.72
C ASP A 342 2.17 -3.75 5.25
N TRP A 343 1.88 -3.86 6.55
CA TRP A 343 1.68 -5.16 7.20
C TRP A 343 0.49 -5.94 6.62
N VAL A 344 -0.54 -5.26 6.11
CA VAL A 344 -1.68 -5.89 5.41
C VAL A 344 -1.16 -6.58 4.16
N LYS A 345 -0.27 -5.92 3.42
CA LYS A 345 0.32 -6.45 2.19
C LYS A 345 1.26 -7.62 2.47
N LYS A 346 2.05 -7.56 3.54
CA LYS A 346 2.84 -8.73 4.00
C LYS A 346 1.96 -9.94 4.28
N ILE A 347 0.86 -9.74 4.99
CA ILE A 347 -0.09 -10.81 5.28
C ILE A 347 -0.72 -11.35 3.99
N GLU A 348 -1.11 -10.48 3.06
CA GLU A 348 -1.68 -10.84 1.76
C GLU A 348 -0.71 -11.73 0.96
N ILE A 349 0.56 -11.33 0.85
CA ILE A 349 1.63 -12.11 0.21
C ILE A 349 1.79 -13.49 0.84
N LEU A 350 1.92 -13.55 2.17
CA LEU A 350 2.08 -14.82 2.90
C LEU A 350 0.84 -15.73 2.79
N HIS A 351 -0.35 -15.13 2.76
CA HIS A 351 -1.60 -15.86 2.61
C HIS A 351 -1.74 -16.47 1.21
N ILE A 352 -1.37 -15.72 0.17
CA ILE A 352 -1.31 -16.25 -1.20
C ILE A 352 -0.29 -17.38 -1.30
N ALA A 353 0.89 -17.24 -0.70
CA ALA A 353 1.91 -18.30 -0.66
C ALA A 353 1.40 -19.57 0.04
N ALA A 354 0.66 -19.41 1.14
CA ALA A 354 0.04 -20.51 1.88
C ALA A 354 -1.00 -21.26 1.05
N ASN A 355 -1.84 -20.52 0.31
CA ASN A 355 -2.82 -21.09 -0.62
C ASN A 355 -2.15 -21.82 -1.78
N ALA A 356 -1.18 -21.18 -2.43
CA ALA A 356 -0.43 -21.77 -3.54
C ALA A 356 0.24 -23.09 -3.11
N SER A 357 0.79 -23.14 -1.90
CA SER A 357 1.41 -24.34 -1.34
C SER A 357 0.42 -25.50 -1.18
N ILE A 358 -0.85 -25.26 -0.85
CA ILE A 358 -1.86 -26.33 -0.81
C ILE A 358 -2.16 -26.85 -2.22
N ILE A 359 -2.28 -25.95 -3.20
CA ILE A 359 -2.59 -26.33 -4.58
C ILE A 359 -1.41 -27.07 -5.23
N ASP A 360 -0.18 -26.66 -4.92
CA ASP A 360 1.08 -27.28 -5.36
C ASP A 360 1.50 -28.50 -4.52
N GLU A 361 0.57 -29.07 -3.74
CA GLU A 361 0.77 -30.29 -2.93
C GLU A 361 1.94 -30.22 -1.92
N LYS A 362 2.21 -29.04 -1.39
CA LYS A 362 3.24 -28.74 -0.37
C LYS A 362 2.62 -28.28 0.97
N PRO A 363 1.80 -29.10 1.65
CA PRO A 363 1.09 -28.68 2.86
C PRO A 363 2.02 -28.32 4.04
N LYS A 364 3.26 -28.80 4.06
CA LYS A 364 4.26 -28.38 5.06
C LYS A 364 4.65 -26.90 4.90
N ASP A 365 4.73 -26.41 3.67
CA ASP A 365 5.08 -25.01 3.41
C ASP A 365 3.92 -24.08 3.77
N THR A 366 2.67 -24.50 3.57
CA THR A 366 1.48 -23.80 4.10
C THR A 366 1.62 -23.51 5.59
N LEU A 367 2.07 -24.48 6.39
CA LEU A 367 2.26 -24.29 7.83
C LEU A 367 3.38 -23.27 8.15
N LYS A 368 4.46 -23.23 7.37
CA LYS A 368 5.53 -22.22 7.52
C LYS A 368 5.00 -20.80 7.31
N TYR A 369 4.19 -20.60 6.26
CA TYR A 369 3.60 -19.29 5.97
C TYR A 369 2.55 -18.89 7.01
N ILE A 370 1.69 -19.82 7.46
CA ILE A 370 0.73 -19.56 8.53
C ILE A 370 1.43 -19.16 9.84
N ASN A 371 2.52 -19.84 10.19
CA ASN A 371 3.31 -19.47 11.38
C ASN A 371 3.94 -18.08 11.23
N SER A 372 4.39 -17.73 10.03
CA SER A 372 4.89 -16.39 9.73
C SER A 372 3.80 -15.32 9.91
N ILE A 373 2.56 -15.60 9.46
CA ILE A 373 1.39 -14.73 9.69
C ILE A 373 1.08 -14.61 11.20
N ALA A 374 1.17 -15.71 11.95
CA ALA A 374 0.89 -15.72 13.39
C ALA A 374 1.90 -14.89 14.21
N ASN A 375 3.13 -14.73 13.71
CA ASN A 375 4.18 -13.92 14.32
C ASN A 375 4.04 -12.41 14.05
N ILE A 376 3.13 -12.01 13.15
CA ILE A 376 2.83 -10.58 12.92
C ILE A 376 2.00 -10.05 14.09
N LYS A 377 2.36 -8.86 14.57
CA LYS A 377 1.78 -8.25 15.79
C LYS A 377 0.23 -8.32 15.80
N PRO A 378 -0.40 -8.82 16.89
CA PRO A 378 -1.84 -9.09 16.92
C PRO A 378 -2.78 -7.90 16.73
N ALA A 379 -2.31 -6.68 17.02
CA ALA A 379 -3.06 -5.44 16.86
C ALA A 379 -3.38 -5.12 15.39
N TYR A 380 -2.59 -5.69 14.49
CA TYR A 380 -2.73 -5.45 13.06
C TYR A 380 -3.52 -6.58 12.38
N LEU A 381 -3.34 -7.84 12.78
CA LEU A 381 -3.97 -8.96 12.09
C LEU A 381 -5.52 -8.90 12.09
N ARG A 382 -6.09 -8.60 10.90
CA ARG A 382 -7.54 -8.61 10.64
C ARG A 382 -8.17 -9.93 11.09
N LEU A 383 -9.39 -9.84 11.60
CA LEU A 383 -10.09 -10.96 12.23
C LEU A 383 -10.35 -12.12 11.26
N ASP A 384 -10.80 -11.79 10.05
CA ASP A 384 -11.05 -12.72 8.96
C ASP A 384 -9.79 -13.49 8.55
N ILE A 385 -8.66 -12.80 8.30
CA ILE A 385 -7.40 -13.45 7.94
C ILE A 385 -6.98 -14.43 9.04
N ARG A 386 -7.07 -14.03 10.32
CA ARG A 386 -6.74 -14.92 11.43
C ARG A 386 -7.63 -16.18 11.49
N GLN A 387 -8.89 -16.05 11.10
CA GLN A 387 -9.83 -17.18 11.04
C GLN A 387 -9.48 -18.07 9.85
N PHE A 388 -9.12 -17.45 8.74
CA PHE A 388 -8.75 -18.13 7.53
C PHE A 388 -7.43 -18.91 7.65
N SER A 389 -6.41 -18.35 8.29
CA SER A 389 -5.17 -19.07 8.60
C SER A 389 -5.42 -20.31 9.45
N ARG A 390 -6.44 -20.30 10.32
CA ARG A 390 -6.85 -21.50 11.08
C ARG A 390 -7.55 -22.54 10.22
N ILE A 391 -8.35 -22.13 9.24
CA ILE A 391 -8.92 -23.08 8.27
C ILE A 391 -7.79 -23.73 7.45
N LEU A 392 -6.87 -22.92 6.92
CA LEU A 392 -5.73 -23.44 6.16
C LEU A 392 -4.84 -24.36 7.01
N PHE A 393 -4.70 -24.09 8.31
CA PHE A 393 -4.03 -25.00 9.24
C PHE A 393 -4.72 -26.38 9.31
N LEU A 394 -6.05 -26.42 9.42
CA LEU A 394 -6.80 -27.68 9.44
C LEU A 394 -6.71 -28.41 8.09
N VAL A 395 -6.78 -27.67 6.99
CA VAL A 395 -6.63 -28.20 5.62
C VAL A 395 -5.24 -28.82 5.42
N ALA A 396 -4.17 -28.10 5.78
CA ALA A 396 -2.80 -28.59 5.67
C ALA A 396 -2.58 -29.86 6.50
N HIS A 397 -3.10 -29.91 7.73
CA HIS A 397 -2.97 -31.10 8.57
C HIS A 397 -3.82 -32.27 8.08
N TYR A 398 -4.96 -32.02 7.43
CA TYR A 398 -5.71 -33.07 6.74
C TYR A 398 -4.90 -33.68 5.59
N ASP A 399 -4.27 -32.84 4.77
CA ASP A 399 -3.46 -33.29 3.64
C ASP A 399 -2.18 -34.00 4.08
N LEU A 400 -1.69 -33.72 5.29
CA LEU A 400 -0.61 -34.46 5.95
C LEU A 400 -1.04 -35.77 6.63
N GLY A 401 -2.35 -36.03 6.76
CA GLY A 401 -2.88 -37.19 7.49
C GLY A 401 -2.88 -37.06 9.01
N ASN A 402 -2.60 -35.87 9.57
CA ASN A 402 -2.44 -35.63 11.01
C ASN A 402 -3.79 -35.41 11.71
N LEU A 403 -4.64 -36.44 11.79
CA LEU A 403 -6.00 -36.32 12.31
C LEU A 403 -6.07 -35.88 13.79
N ASP A 404 -5.11 -36.30 14.63
CA ASP A 404 -5.05 -35.90 16.04
C ASP A 404 -4.82 -34.39 16.21
N VAL A 405 -4.03 -33.81 15.30
CA VAL A 405 -3.76 -32.36 15.26
C VAL A 405 -5.00 -31.60 14.80
N ILE A 406 -5.80 -32.17 13.90
CA ILE A 406 -7.08 -31.57 13.49
C ILE A 406 -8.05 -31.51 14.67
N GLU A 407 -8.15 -32.57 15.48
CA GLU A 407 -9.05 -32.58 16.63
C GLU A 407 -8.71 -31.49 17.65
N THR A 408 -7.43 -31.35 17.98
CA THR A 408 -6.95 -30.27 18.86
C THR A 408 -7.10 -28.89 18.23
N GLY A 409 -6.80 -28.76 16.93
CA GLY A 409 -6.98 -27.53 16.15
C GLY A 409 -8.42 -27.04 16.08
N VAL A 410 -9.39 -27.95 15.91
CA VAL A 410 -10.83 -27.63 15.90
C VAL A 410 -11.26 -27.06 17.25
N ARG A 411 -10.80 -27.65 18.36
CA ARG A 411 -11.09 -27.16 19.72
C ARG A 411 -10.53 -25.74 19.90
N ALA A 412 -9.27 -25.51 19.53
CA ALA A 412 -8.63 -24.20 19.61
C ALA A 412 -9.34 -23.14 18.75
N ALA A 413 -9.73 -23.48 17.52
CA ALA A 413 -10.46 -22.60 16.62
C ALA A 413 -11.84 -22.23 17.17
N ARG A 414 -12.60 -23.20 17.69
CA ARG A 414 -13.92 -22.97 18.30
C ARG A 414 -13.85 -21.99 19.47
N ILE A 415 -12.87 -22.14 20.37
CA ILE A 415 -12.64 -21.21 21.49
C ILE A 415 -12.32 -19.80 20.96
N SER A 416 -11.45 -19.70 19.95
CA SER A 416 -11.08 -18.41 19.38
C SER A 416 -12.25 -17.71 18.69
N PHE A 417 -13.17 -18.44 18.06
CA PHE A 417 -14.30 -17.84 17.33
C PHE A 417 -15.39 -17.35 18.29
N LYS A 418 -15.68 -18.12 19.35
CA LYS A 418 -16.61 -17.73 20.43
C LYS A 418 -16.17 -16.46 21.15
N ARG A 419 -14.89 -16.38 21.57
CA ARG A 419 -14.34 -15.23 22.30
C ARG A 419 -14.47 -13.91 21.53
N LYS A 420 -14.54 -13.95 20.21
CA LYS A 420 -14.59 -12.76 19.35
C LYS A 420 -15.97 -12.45 18.76
N LYS A 421 -17.03 -13.13 19.25
CA LYS A 421 -18.41 -13.00 18.76
C LYS A 421 -18.54 -13.15 17.23
N VAL A 422 -17.67 -13.97 16.62
CA VAL A 422 -17.79 -14.24 15.18
C VAL A 422 -18.70 -15.45 15.01
N GLU A 423 -19.99 -15.17 15.00
CA GLU A 423 -20.99 -16.14 14.58
C GLU A 423 -21.12 -16.06 13.06
N ASN A 424 -20.39 -16.93 12.37
CA ASN A 424 -20.54 -17.12 10.93
C ASN A 424 -20.85 -18.59 10.67
N ALA A 425 -21.94 -18.84 9.94
CA ALA A 425 -22.39 -20.17 9.56
C ALA A 425 -21.30 -20.95 8.78
N PHE A 426 -20.51 -20.25 7.95
CA PHE A 426 -19.40 -20.84 7.20
C PHE A 426 -18.33 -21.41 8.14
N TYR A 427 -17.77 -20.58 9.03
CA TYR A 427 -16.73 -21.01 9.98
C TYR A 427 -17.22 -22.14 10.89
N THR A 428 -18.47 -22.05 11.35
CA THR A 428 -19.09 -23.09 12.18
C THR A 428 -19.26 -24.40 11.40
N GLY A 429 -19.67 -24.31 10.14
CA GLY A 429 -19.77 -25.43 9.21
C GLY A 429 -18.43 -26.11 8.98
N VAL A 430 -17.36 -25.36 8.72
CA VAL A 430 -16.00 -25.91 8.53
C VAL A 430 -15.55 -26.67 9.77
N LEU A 431 -15.72 -26.10 10.97
CA LEU A 431 -15.34 -26.78 12.21
C LEU A 431 -16.18 -28.03 12.48
N LYS A 432 -17.48 -28.01 12.16
CA LYS A 432 -18.37 -29.17 12.28
C LYS A 432 -17.96 -30.28 11.31
N MET A 433 -17.61 -29.93 10.08
CA MET A 433 -17.09 -30.86 9.08
C MET A 433 -15.81 -31.54 9.58
N PHE A 434 -14.79 -30.79 9.99
CA PHE A 434 -13.56 -31.38 10.52
C PHE A 434 -13.79 -32.22 11.78
N SER A 435 -14.73 -31.83 12.66
CA SER A 435 -15.12 -32.65 13.82
C SER A 435 -15.73 -34.00 13.42
N LYS A 436 -16.50 -34.05 12.32
CA LYS A 436 -17.06 -35.30 11.78
C LYS A 436 -15.97 -36.14 11.12
N ILE A 437 -15.06 -35.51 10.39
CA ILE A 437 -13.92 -36.17 9.72
C ILE A 437 -13.01 -36.89 10.73
N THR A 438 -12.67 -36.27 11.86
CA THR A 438 -11.78 -36.89 12.86
C THR A 438 -12.43 -38.09 13.56
N ARG A 439 -13.76 -38.14 13.64
CA ARG A 439 -14.52 -39.26 14.23
C ARG A 439 -14.89 -40.35 13.22
N ALA A 440 -14.70 -40.08 11.93
CA ALA A 440 -15.09 -41.00 10.88
C ALA A 440 -14.14 -42.20 10.79
N ASN A 441 -14.69 -43.41 10.94
CA ASN A 441 -13.93 -44.65 10.88
C ASN A 441 -13.77 -45.22 9.45
N SER A 442 -14.24 -44.52 8.42
CA SER A 442 -14.08 -44.92 7.02
C SER A 442 -13.94 -43.71 6.10
N ILE A 443 -13.32 -43.92 4.94
CA ILE A 443 -13.16 -42.90 3.90
C ILE A 443 -14.53 -42.38 3.44
N GLU A 444 -15.51 -43.26 3.25
CA GLU A 444 -16.85 -42.84 2.82
C GLU A 444 -17.57 -41.96 3.84
N LYS A 445 -17.38 -42.20 5.16
CA LYS A 445 -17.90 -41.28 6.19
C LYS A 445 -17.21 -39.92 6.17
N LYS A 446 -15.90 -39.87 5.86
CA LYS A 446 -15.18 -38.60 5.66
C LYS A 446 -15.74 -37.85 4.44
N LYS A 447 -15.92 -38.55 3.31
CA LYS A 447 -16.53 -37.97 2.10
C LYS A 447 -17.96 -37.50 2.34
N LEU A 448 -18.75 -38.23 3.12
CA LEU A 448 -20.10 -37.80 3.51
C LEU A 448 -20.08 -36.47 4.27
N ALA A 449 -19.20 -36.33 5.26
CA ALA A 449 -19.05 -35.07 6.00
C ALA A 449 -18.66 -33.89 5.09
N MET A 450 -17.82 -34.15 4.09
CA MET A 450 -17.45 -33.14 3.07
C MET A 450 -18.63 -32.77 2.17
N ARG A 451 -19.40 -33.75 1.68
CA ARG A 451 -20.60 -33.52 0.85
C ARG A 451 -21.67 -32.72 1.60
N GLU A 452 -21.92 -33.05 2.87
CA GLU A 452 -22.87 -32.32 3.71
C GLU A 452 -22.46 -30.85 3.90
N PHE A 453 -21.17 -30.57 4.07
CA PHE A 453 -20.69 -29.19 4.16
C PHE A 453 -20.77 -28.49 2.80
N LEU A 454 -20.45 -29.19 1.70
CA LEU A 454 -20.55 -28.66 0.34
C LEU A 454 -21.97 -28.20 -0.01
N ALA A 455 -23.00 -28.87 0.52
CA ALA A 455 -24.40 -28.48 0.35
C ALA A 455 -24.73 -27.07 0.89
N GLY A 456 -23.93 -26.50 1.80
CA GLY A 456 -24.14 -25.12 2.27
C GLY A 456 -23.76 -24.03 1.24
N PHE A 457 -23.12 -24.40 0.13
CA PHE A 457 -22.85 -23.53 -1.01
C PHE A 457 -24.06 -23.37 -1.95
N THR A 458 -25.17 -24.06 -1.69
CA THR A 458 -26.45 -23.87 -2.40
C THR A 458 -27.50 -23.23 -1.48
N GLY A 459 -28.52 -22.60 -2.05
CA GLY A 459 -29.60 -21.93 -1.31
C GLY A 459 -29.23 -20.55 -0.73
N ASP A 460 -29.94 -20.12 0.30
CA ASP A 460 -29.89 -18.74 0.84
C ASP A 460 -28.51 -18.32 1.37
N SER A 461 -27.67 -19.28 1.78
CA SER A 461 -26.31 -19.02 2.27
C SER A 461 -25.25 -18.87 1.18
N ALA A 462 -25.57 -19.23 -0.07
CA ALA A 462 -24.60 -19.36 -1.17
C ALA A 462 -23.78 -18.09 -1.38
N GLN A 463 -24.41 -16.91 -1.39
CA GLN A 463 -23.70 -15.64 -1.64
C GLN A 463 -22.68 -15.30 -0.54
N SER A 464 -22.98 -15.62 0.72
CA SER A 464 -22.07 -15.39 1.86
C SER A 464 -20.90 -16.39 1.83
N TRP A 465 -21.18 -17.64 1.52
CA TRP A 465 -20.19 -18.71 1.47
C TRP A 465 -19.26 -18.58 0.25
N ASN A 466 -19.78 -18.18 -0.91
CA ASN A 466 -18.98 -17.89 -2.11
C ASN A 466 -17.98 -16.76 -1.86
N ARG A 467 -18.36 -15.73 -1.08
CA ARG A 467 -17.43 -14.68 -0.66
C ARG A 467 -16.32 -15.22 0.26
N MET A 468 -16.65 -16.11 1.19
CA MET A 468 -15.63 -16.76 2.03
C MET A 468 -14.70 -17.68 1.23
N ASN A 469 -15.21 -18.30 0.16
CA ASN A 469 -14.45 -19.15 -0.76
C ASN A 469 -13.38 -18.38 -1.57
N GLN A 470 -13.43 -17.05 -1.60
CA GLN A 470 -12.41 -16.23 -2.27
C GLN A 470 -11.07 -16.22 -1.52
N TYR A 471 -11.08 -16.42 -0.19
CA TYR A 471 -9.85 -16.45 0.61
C TYR A 471 -9.08 -17.77 0.46
N PHE A 472 -9.78 -18.87 0.16
CA PHE A 472 -9.25 -20.18 -0.26
C PHE A 472 -10.42 -20.93 -0.87
N ASN A 473 -10.20 -21.53 -2.04
CA ASN A 473 -11.22 -22.28 -2.74
C ASN A 473 -11.47 -23.64 -2.05
N ILE A 474 -12.07 -23.60 -0.85
CA ILE A 474 -12.39 -24.78 -0.06
C ILE A 474 -13.38 -25.67 -0.82
N LYS A 475 -14.26 -25.09 -1.65
CA LYS A 475 -15.16 -25.84 -2.53
C LYS A 475 -14.36 -26.78 -3.45
N ALA A 476 -13.38 -26.24 -4.19
CA ALA A 476 -12.49 -27.04 -5.04
C ALA A 476 -11.70 -28.09 -4.24
N TRP A 477 -11.17 -27.70 -3.07
CA TRP A 477 -10.45 -28.62 -2.20
C TRP A 477 -11.32 -29.80 -1.76
N LEU A 478 -12.57 -29.57 -1.35
CA LEU A 478 -13.49 -30.64 -0.98
C LEU A 478 -13.79 -31.57 -2.14
N ILE A 479 -14.06 -31.02 -3.34
CA ILE A 479 -14.30 -31.80 -4.55
C ILE A 479 -13.08 -32.69 -4.84
N SER A 480 -11.86 -32.14 -4.74
CA SER A 480 -10.62 -32.90 -4.94
C SER A 480 -10.51 -34.10 -3.99
N LYS A 481 -10.89 -33.95 -2.72
CA LYS A 481 -10.85 -35.04 -1.73
C LYS A 481 -11.97 -36.06 -1.92
N ILE A 482 -13.15 -35.61 -2.36
CA ILE A 482 -14.29 -36.51 -2.65
C ILE A 482 -13.99 -37.38 -3.87
N LYS A 483 -13.48 -36.77 -4.95
CA LYS A 483 -13.12 -37.43 -6.21
C LYS A 483 -11.77 -38.14 -6.18
N GLN A 484 -10.93 -37.85 -5.19
CA GLN A 484 -9.56 -38.37 -5.08
C GLN A 484 -8.68 -37.96 -6.27
N GLN A 485 -8.81 -36.70 -6.69
CA GLN A 485 -7.98 -36.08 -7.71
C GLN A 485 -7.14 -34.95 -7.09
N SER A 486 -6.06 -34.53 -7.77
CA SER A 486 -5.29 -33.37 -7.31
C SER A 486 -6.16 -32.12 -7.28
N LEU A 487 -5.90 -31.21 -6.34
CA LEU A 487 -6.61 -29.92 -6.31
C LEU A 487 -6.34 -29.11 -7.59
N LEU A 488 -5.13 -29.20 -8.14
CA LEU A 488 -4.77 -28.55 -9.39
C LEU A 488 -5.63 -29.04 -10.56
N THR A 489 -5.91 -30.35 -10.65
CA THR A 489 -6.80 -30.92 -11.67
C THR A 489 -8.19 -30.31 -11.57
N ILE A 490 -8.79 -30.29 -10.37
CA ILE A 490 -10.12 -29.71 -10.14
C ILE A 490 -10.16 -28.22 -10.48
N LEU A 491 -9.09 -27.47 -10.18
CA LEU A 491 -9.04 -26.03 -10.49
C LEU A 491 -8.91 -25.73 -11.99
N ARG A 492 -8.40 -26.68 -12.79
CA ARG A 492 -8.32 -26.56 -14.26
C ARG A 492 -9.64 -26.93 -14.94
N GLU A 493 -10.40 -27.82 -14.33
CA GLU A 493 -11.75 -28.22 -14.75
C GLU A 493 -12.76 -27.11 -14.35
N LYS A 494 -12.75 -25.98 -15.09
CA LYS A 494 -13.57 -24.78 -14.79
C LYS A 494 -15.07 -25.04 -14.67
N ASP A 495 -15.59 -26.11 -15.26
CA ASP A 495 -17.03 -26.40 -15.30
C ASP A 495 -17.61 -26.86 -13.94
N GLU A 496 -16.78 -27.10 -12.92
CA GLU A 496 -17.22 -27.68 -11.63
C GLU A 496 -17.14 -26.73 -10.41
N LEU A 497 -16.68 -25.50 -10.62
CA LEU A 497 -16.46 -24.48 -9.58
C LEU A 497 -17.52 -23.39 -9.59
#